data_AF-A0A7Y4SSA6-F1
#
_entry.id   AF-A0A7Y4SSA6-F1
#
_cell.length_a   1.000
_cell.length_b   1.000
_cell.length_c   1.000
_cell.angle_alpha   90.00
_cell.angle_beta   90.00
_cell.angle_gamma   90.00
#
_symmetry.space_group_name_H-M   'P 1'
#
loop_
_entity.id
_entity.type
_entity.pdbx_description
1 polymer ?
#
loop_
_entity_poly.entity_id
_entity_poly.type
_entity_poly.pdbx_seq_one_letter_code
_entity_poly.pdbx_strand_id
1 'polypeptide(L)'
;MTERTANASDALGRMRAAAAPAAKRAFMHMGGFAAVRRVLPSHQLAILRYHAVCGPEGHRYADPSICVTPLAFERHIAYLTRAYTVLRLEDAVRSLANGERLPANAVAITFDDGYADNLGAARTLARYGASATFYITAGCMAGGQPFWPVELRALVRAVSEHRVRLAVDSVHVDLNLDSDAGRTAAVRLLTRTFKSHPIPVREALREQLRRLAPATSPDRVMLTWDEIREMHALGMTIGSHTMTHPNLPSAGLVAAREELVASRDHLERQINAPVTMFSYPNGGAERYLTRDVQLAVRDAGYLAATTSRNAFAGAHSDLYGLERIQVRERLEELIFALEVERFAFRPQPRVGEAG
;
A
#
# COMPACT_ATOMS: atom_id res chain seq x y z
N MET A 1 18.64 -16.67 28.43
CA MET A 1 18.70 -16.59 26.96
C MET A 1 18.38 -15.17 26.43
N THR A 2 18.68 -14.14 27.23
CA THR A 2 18.08 -12.79 27.11
C THR A 2 19.11 -11.66 26.92
N GLU A 3 20.38 -11.86 27.30
CA GLU A 3 21.44 -10.85 27.10
C GLU A 3 22.16 -10.98 25.74
N ARG A 4 22.36 -12.21 25.24
CA ARG A 4 23.03 -12.45 23.95
C ARG A 4 22.24 -11.89 22.75
N THR A 5 20.91 -11.96 22.81
CA THR A 5 20.01 -11.45 21.76
C THR A 5 19.94 -9.93 21.78
N ALA A 6 19.92 -9.32 22.97
CA ALA A 6 19.97 -7.86 23.14
C ALA A 6 21.29 -7.28 22.59
N ASN A 7 22.43 -7.92 22.92
CA ASN A 7 23.76 -7.45 22.49
C ASN A 7 23.96 -7.58 20.96
N ALA A 8 23.40 -8.63 20.35
CA ALA A 8 23.41 -8.79 18.89
C ALA A 8 22.55 -7.72 18.18
N SER A 9 21.38 -7.37 18.75
CA SER A 9 20.50 -6.34 18.18
C SER A 9 21.13 -4.94 18.18
N ASP A 10 21.89 -4.61 19.23
CA ASP A 10 22.57 -3.32 19.39
C ASP A 10 23.83 -3.21 18.51
N ALA A 11 24.54 -4.33 18.30
CA ALA A 11 25.65 -4.41 17.35
C ALA A 11 25.19 -4.24 15.88
N LEU A 12 24.08 -4.86 15.49
CA LEU A 12 23.47 -4.72 14.16
C LEU A 12 22.91 -3.31 13.92
N GLY A 13 22.35 -2.67 14.95
CA GLY A 13 21.93 -1.26 14.92
C GLY A 13 23.08 -0.29 14.65
N ARG A 14 24.26 -0.55 15.23
CA ARG A 14 25.49 0.24 14.96
C ARG A 14 26.07 -0.02 13.57
N MET A 15 26.07 -1.27 13.10
CA MET A 15 26.45 -1.59 11.72
C MET A 15 25.55 -0.90 10.68
N ARG A 16 24.26 -0.73 10.97
CA ARG A 16 23.29 -0.05 10.10
C ARG A 16 23.64 1.42 9.85
N ALA A 17 24.11 2.13 10.87
CA ALA A 17 24.49 3.54 10.79
C ALA A 17 25.85 3.76 10.11
N ALA A 18 26.75 2.76 10.18
CA ALA A 18 28.14 2.88 9.72
C ALA A 18 28.42 2.28 8.33
N ALA A 19 27.60 1.35 7.82
CA ALA A 19 27.92 0.64 6.59
C ALA A 19 27.52 1.40 5.32
N ALA A 20 28.52 1.79 4.53
CA ALA A 20 28.32 2.35 3.19
C ALA A 20 27.53 1.38 2.27
N PRO A 21 26.73 1.87 1.30
CA PRO A 21 25.96 1.02 0.37
C PRO A 21 26.79 -0.04 -0.39
N ALA A 22 28.09 0.20 -0.59
CA ALA A 22 29.01 -0.77 -1.18
C ALA A 22 29.26 -1.98 -0.27
N ALA A 23 29.44 -1.77 1.04
CA ALA A 23 29.66 -2.86 2.01
C ALA A 23 28.42 -3.75 2.16
N LYS A 24 27.21 -3.15 2.15
CA LYS A 24 25.94 -3.89 2.18
C LYS A 24 25.80 -4.81 0.96
N ARG A 25 26.18 -4.32 -0.23
CA ARG A 25 26.18 -5.12 -1.47
C ARG A 25 27.19 -6.26 -1.42
N ALA A 26 28.42 -5.99 -0.98
CA ALA A 26 29.43 -7.04 -0.82
C ALA A 26 28.94 -8.14 0.14
N PHE A 27 28.38 -7.78 1.30
CA PHE A 27 27.82 -8.75 2.25
C PHE A 27 26.67 -9.59 1.66
N MET A 28 25.79 -8.96 0.87
CA MET A 28 24.73 -9.66 0.15
C MET A 28 25.28 -10.65 -0.88
N HIS A 29 26.23 -10.22 -1.73
CA HIS A 29 26.82 -11.07 -2.77
C HIS A 29 27.61 -12.25 -2.19
N MET A 30 28.19 -12.10 -0.99
CA MET A 30 28.83 -13.18 -0.24
C MET A 30 27.83 -14.11 0.49
N GLY A 31 26.52 -13.89 0.35
CA GLY A 31 25.49 -14.72 0.96
C GLY A 31 25.26 -14.48 2.45
N GLY A 32 25.83 -13.43 3.04
CA GLY A 32 25.77 -13.15 4.47
C GLY A 32 24.33 -13.03 5.00
N PHE A 33 23.44 -12.37 4.26
CA PHE A 33 22.02 -12.29 4.63
C PHE A 33 21.30 -13.65 4.58
N ALA A 34 21.65 -14.51 3.63
CA ALA A 34 21.07 -15.86 3.58
C ALA A 34 21.54 -16.72 4.77
N ALA A 35 22.79 -16.57 5.20
CA ALA A 35 23.29 -17.22 6.40
C ALA A 35 22.56 -16.72 7.67
N VAL A 36 22.39 -15.40 7.81
CA VAL A 36 21.63 -14.80 8.93
C VAL A 36 20.19 -15.33 8.96
N ARG A 37 19.50 -15.38 7.82
CA ARG A 37 18.13 -15.91 7.73
C ARG A 37 18.01 -17.38 8.16
N ARG A 38 19.02 -18.19 7.84
CA ARG A 38 19.07 -19.63 8.18
C ARG A 38 19.39 -19.87 9.65
N VAL A 39 20.31 -19.10 10.22
CA VAL A 39 20.76 -19.27 11.62
C VAL A 39 19.80 -18.62 12.60
N LEU A 40 19.16 -17.50 12.22
CA LEU A 40 18.23 -16.73 13.04
C LEU A 40 16.92 -16.50 12.26
N PRO A 41 16.06 -17.53 12.10
CA PRO A 41 14.78 -17.35 11.42
C PRO A 41 13.86 -16.41 12.20
N SER A 42 13.10 -15.57 11.48
CA SER A 42 12.01 -14.79 12.09
C SER A 42 10.70 -15.56 11.97
N HIS A 43 9.83 -15.46 12.98
CA HIS A 43 8.45 -15.95 12.93
C HIS A 43 7.43 -14.80 12.90
N GLN A 44 7.91 -13.58 12.66
CA GLN A 44 7.05 -12.46 12.34
C GLN A 44 6.71 -12.47 10.85
N LEU A 45 5.59 -11.86 10.50
CA LEU A 45 5.14 -11.69 9.13
C LEU A 45 5.64 -10.35 8.57
N ALA A 46 6.38 -10.41 7.47
CA ALA A 46 6.61 -9.26 6.62
C ALA A 46 5.43 -9.10 5.64
N ILE A 47 4.68 -8.00 5.71
CA ILE A 47 3.64 -7.70 4.72
C ILE A 47 4.19 -6.66 3.74
N LEU A 48 4.48 -7.06 2.52
CA LEU A 48 5.07 -6.19 1.50
C LEU A 48 3.99 -5.34 0.81
N ARG A 49 4.24 -4.04 0.68
CA ARG A 49 3.34 -3.10 0.00
C ARG A 49 3.92 -2.65 -1.34
N TYR A 50 3.25 -3.05 -2.41
CA TYR A 50 3.41 -2.56 -3.78
C TYR A 50 2.22 -1.69 -4.18
N HIS A 51 2.33 -0.96 -5.29
CA HIS A 51 1.20 -0.25 -5.92
C HIS A 51 1.22 -0.52 -7.43
N ALA A 52 1.99 0.28 -8.18
CA ALA A 52 2.12 0.16 -9.63
C ALA A 52 3.37 -0.64 -10.03
N VAL A 53 3.22 -1.55 -10.98
CA VAL A 53 4.30 -2.34 -11.58
C VAL A 53 4.52 -1.88 -13.03
N CYS A 54 5.17 -0.73 -13.18
CA CYS A 54 5.32 -0.01 -14.44
C CYS A 54 6.73 0.56 -14.63
N GLY A 55 7.08 0.88 -15.88
CA GLY A 55 8.28 1.66 -16.20
C GLY A 55 8.08 3.17 -16.02
N PRO A 56 9.03 3.98 -16.49
CA PRO A 56 8.97 5.45 -16.42
C PRO A 56 7.70 6.05 -17.03
N GLU A 57 7.09 5.38 -18.02
CA GLU A 57 5.81 5.75 -18.61
C GLU A 57 4.67 5.80 -17.59
N GLY A 58 4.76 5.01 -16.50
CA GLY A 58 3.74 4.99 -15.45
C GLY A 58 3.79 6.19 -14.49
N HIS A 59 4.88 6.96 -14.49
CA HIS A 59 5.01 8.17 -13.66
C HIS A 59 3.98 9.26 -14.02
N ARG A 60 3.32 9.12 -15.16
CA ARG A 60 2.22 9.98 -15.60
C ARG A 60 0.93 9.78 -14.78
N TYR A 61 0.74 8.61 -14.17
CA TYR A 61 -0.45 8.26 -13.41
C TYR A 61 -0.16 7.87 -11.95
N ALA A 62 1.02 7.33 -11.66
CA ALA A 62 1.46 6.96 -10.32
C ALA A 62 2.64 7.82 -9.84
N ASP A 63 2.84 7.90 -8.52
CA ASP A 63 4.03 8.54 -7.98
C ASP A 63 5.26 7.64 -8.19
N PRO A 64 6.41 8.17 -8.68
CA PRO A 64 7.61 7.34 -8.87
C PRO A 64 8.04 6.59 -7.60
N SER A 65 7.75 7.11 -6.41
CA SER A 65 8.11 6.46 -5.15
C SER A 65 7.34 5.17 -4.83
N ILE A 66 6.25 4.89 -5.54
CA ILE A 66 5.42 3.69 -5.41
C ILE A 66 5.41 2.81 -6.68
N CYS A 67 6.26 3.14 -7.66
CA CYS A 67 6.43 2.38 -8.89
C CYS A 67 7.59 1.37 -8.74
N VAL A 68 7.41 0.18 -9.30
CA VAL A 68 8.46 -0.84 -9.45
C VAL A 68 8.41 -1.36 -10.88
N THR A 69 9.54 -1.43 -11.59
CA THR A 69 9.53 -1.96 -12.97
C THR A 69 9.13 -3.44 -13.00
N PRO A 70 8.50 -3.94 -14.08
CA PRO A 70 8.17 -5.37 -14.22
C PRO A 70 9.37 -6.30 -14.01
N LEU A 71 10.54 -5.93 -14.55
CA LEU A 71 11.78 -6.69 -14.37
C LEU A 71 12.24 -6.72 -12.91
N ALA A 72 12.19 -5.58 -12.21
CA ALA A 72 12.52 -5.53 -10.79
C ALA A 72 11.53 -6.34 -9.95
N PHE A 73 10.24 -6.25 -10.27
CA PHE A 73 9.19 -7.04 -9.63
C PHE A 73 9.43 -8.54 -9.80
N GLU A 74 9.73 -9.01 -11.01
CA GLU A 74 10.03 -10.44 -11.25
C GLU A 74 11.26 -10.89 -10.46
N ARG A 75 12.32 -10.06 -10.38
CA ARG A 75 13.48 -10.32 -9.52
C ARG A 75 13.11 -10.41 -8.04
N HIS A 76 12.20 -9.57 -7.56
CA HIS A 76 11.68 -9.65 -6.19
C HIS A 76 10.96 -10.98 -5.95
N ILE A 77 10.01 -11.35 -6.82
CA ILE A 77 9.24 -12.58 -6.67
C ILE A 77 10.14 -13.82 -6.73
N ALA A 78 11.05 -13.89 -7.69
CA ALA A 78 12.02 -14.97 -7.81
C ALA A 78 12.91 -15.13 -6.57
N TYR A 79 13.28 -14.01 -5.93
CA TYR A 79 14.02 -14.05 -4.68
C TYR A 79 13.13 -14.56 -3.54
N LEU A 80 11.94 -13.98 -3.35
CA LEU A 80 11.04 -14.29 -2.25
C LEU A 80 10.61 -15.77 -2.25
N THR A 81 10.18 -16.31 -3.39
CA THR A 81 9.72 -17.71 -3.48
C THR A 81 10.84 -18.73 -3.27
N ARG A 82 12.10 -18.34 -3.50
CA ARG A 82 13.28 -19.17 -3.22
C ARG A 82 13.74 -19.07 -1.76
N ALA A 83 13.54 -17.93 -1.12
CA ALA A 83 14.22 -17.57 0.13
C ALA A 83 13.29 -17.49 1.36
N TYR A 84 12.00 -17.27 1.15
CA TYR A 84 10.98 -16.98 2.16
C TYR A 84 9.81 -17.95 2.02
N THR A 85 9.03 -18.08 3.09
CA THR A 85 7.73 -18.75 3.05
C THR A 85 6.68 -17.73 2.63
N VAL A 86 6.30 -17.73 1.36
CA VAL A 86 5.26 -16.82 0.84
C VAL A 86 3.89 -17.36 1.25
N LEU A 87 3.16 -16.59 2.05
CA LEU A 87 1.83 -16.93 2.55
C LEU A 87 0.76 -16.07 1.88
N ARG A 88 -0.45 -16.61 1.75
CA ARG A 88 -1.63 -15.76 1.59
C ARG A 88 -1.79 -14.96 2.87
N LEU A 89 -2.06 -13.66 2.75
CA LEU A 89 -2.20 -12.80 3.93
C LEU A 89 -3.31 -13.27 4.86
N GLU A 90 -4.43 -13.72 4.29
CA GLU A 90 -5.58 -14.23 5.06
C GLU A 90 -5.21 -15.44 5.93
N ASP A 91 -4.43 -16.40 5.41
CA ASP A 91 -3.99 -17.57 6.18
C ASP A 91 -3.08 -17.16 7.33
N ALA A 92 -2.15 -16.23 7.07
CA ALA A 92 -1.27 -15.71 8.10
C ALA A 92 -2.06 -14.95 9.19
N VAL A 93 -3.08 -14.18 8.81
CA VAL A 93 -3.98 -13.50 9.75
C VAL A 93 -4.76 -14.49 10.61
N ARG A 94 -5.28 -15.58 10.02
CA ARG A 94 -6.00 -16.62 10.77
C ARG A 94 -5.08 -17.29 11.81
N SER A 95 -3.86 -17.66 11.43
CA SER A 95 -2.89 -18.20 12.38
C SER A 95 -2.55 -17.20 13.49
N LEU A 96 -2.33 -15.93 13.17
CA LEU A 96 -2.08 -14.89 14.18
C LEU A 96 -3.27 -14.71 15.13
N ALA A 97 -4.49 -14.71 14.61
CA ALA A 97 -5.72 -14.63 15.41
C ALA A 97 -5.88 -15.79 16.39
N ASN A 98 -5.43 -16.98 15.99
CA ASN A 98 -5.44 -18.19 16.82
C ASN A 98 -4.24 -18.30 17.78
N GLY A 99 -3.33 -17.31 17.77
CA GLY A 99 -2.09 -17.38 18.56
C GLY A 99 -1.09 -18.41 18.06
N GLU A 100 -1.23 -18.88 16.82
CA GLU A 100 -0.35 -19.87 16.21
C GLU A 100 0.96 -19.22 15.76
N ARG A 101 2.04 -20.00 15.81
CA ARG A 101 3.34 -19.59 15.31
C ARG A 101 3.36 -19.70 13.79
N LEU A 102 3.67 -18.60 13.11
CA LEU A 102 3.90 -18.59 11.67
C LEU A 102 5.18 -19.36 11.28
N PRO A 103 5.25 -19.90 10.05
CA PRO A 103 6.48 -20.53 9.55
C PRO A 103 7.65 -19.55 9.54
N ALA A 104 8.86 -20.10 9.53
CA ALA A 104 10.07 -19.31 9.47
C ALA A 104 10.12 -18.45 8.20
N ASN A 105 10.47 -17.18 8.39
CA ASN A 105 10.64 -16.17 7.36
C ASN A 105 9.39 -16.03 6.49
N ALA A 106 8.23 -15.85 7.15
CA ALA A 106 6.94 -15.65 6.50
C ALA A 106 6.86 -14.26 5.83
N VAL A 107 6.35 -14.24 4.59
CA VAL A 107 6.08 -13.01 3.85
C VAL A 107 4.71 -13.07 3.19
N ALA A 108 3.97 -11.97 3.22
CA ALA A 108 2.76 -11.76 2.45
C ALA A 108 2.96 -10.60 1.48
N ILE A 109 2.40 -10.69 0.27
CA ILE A 109 2.56 -9.68 -0.78
C ILE A 109 1.22 -8.97 -0.95
N THR A 110 1.25 -7.63 -0.95
CA THR A 110 0.05 -6.81 -1.11
C THR A 110 0.25 -5.69 -2.14
N PHE A 111 -0.83 -5.33 -2.83
CA PHE A 111 -0.91 -4.21 -3.76
C PHE A 111 -2.07 -3.32 -3.38
N ASP A 112 -1.89 -2.01 -3.47
CA ASP A 112 -2.96 -1.03 -3.27
C ASP A 112 -3.45 -0.44 -4.61
N ASP A 113 -4.58 0.26 -4.56
CA ASP A 113 -5.24 1.06 -5.61
C ASP A 113 -5.97 0.27 -6.71
N GLY A 114 -5.32 -0.71 -7.35
CA GLY A 114 -5.88 -1.47 -8.48
C GLY A 114 -5.51 -0.91 -9.87
N TYR A 115 -4.25 -0.53 -10.08
CA TYR A 115 -3.72 -0.11 -11.38
C TYR A 115 -3.79 -1.23 -12.42
N ALA A 116 -3.99 -0.89 -13.68
CA ALA A 116 -4.11 -1.85 -14.78
C ALA A 116 -2.86 -2.76 -14.93
N ASP A 117 -1.67 -2.25 -14.59
CA ASP A 117 -0.43 -3.01 -14.60
C ASP A 117 -0.38 -4.15 -13.56
N ASN A 118 -1.25 -4.14 -12.56
CA ASN A 118 -1.35 -5.19 -11.55
C ASN A 118 -1.75 -6.56 -12.14
N LEU A 119 -2.39 -6.61 -13.32
CA LEU A 119 -2.65 -7.88 -14.01
C LEU A 119 -1.34 -8.58 -14.42
N GLY A 120 -0.35 -7.82 -14.91
CA GLY A 120 0.97 -8.35 -15.23
C GLY A 120 1.70 -8.87 -13.99
N ALA A 121 1.53 -8.17 -12.86
CA ALA A 121 2.05 -8.61 -11.57
C ALA A 121 1.39 -9.92 -11.09
N ALA A 122 0.06 -10.04 -11.18
CA ALA A 122 -0.69 -11.25 -10.83
C ALA A 122 -0.27 -12.45 -11.68
N ARG A 123 -0.15 -12.29 -13.00
CA ARG A 123 0.35 -13.33 -13.90
C ARG A 123 1.78 -13.75 -13.55
N THR A 124 2.63 -12.81 -13.17
CA THR A 124 3.99 -13.10 -12.73
C THR A 124 3.99 -13.91 -11.44
N LEU A 125 3.21 -13.51 -10.42
CA LEU A 125 3.06 -14.28 -9.18
C LEU A 125 2.60 -15.73 -9.46
N ALA A 126 1.58 -15.89 -10.31
CA ALA A 126 1.07 -17.21 -10.69
C ALA A 126 2.15 -18.10 -11.35
N ARG A 127 3.00 -17.55 -12.23
CA ARG A 127 4.14 -18.30 -12.83
C ARG A 127 5.13 -18.82 -11.79
N TYR A 128 5.27 -18.13 -10.66
CA TYR A 128 6.15 -18.52 -9.55
C TYR A 128 5.42 -19.34 -8.47
N GLY A 129 4.16 -19.74 -8.69
CA GLY A 129 3.36 -20.45 -7.70
C GLY A 129 3.05 -19.64 -6.44
N ALA A 130 3.11 -18.31 -6.54
CA ALA A 130 2.87 -17.39 -5.43
C ALA A 130 1.49 -16.73 -5.53
N SER A 131 0.99 -16.24 -4.40
CA SER A 131 -0.25 -15.46 -4.29
C SER A 131 0.04 -14.10 -3.67
N ALA A 132 -0.81 -13.12 -3.97
CA ALA A 132 -0.81 -11.82 -3.31
C ALA A 132 -2.25 -11.36 -3.02
N THR A 133 -2.38 -10.31 -2.20
CA THR A 133 -3.63 -9.59 -1.97
C THR A 133 -3.64 -8.27 -2.72
N PHE A 134 -4.62 -8.06 -3.59
CA PHE A 134 -4.80 -6.82 -4.33
C PHE A 134 -5.97 -6.05 -3.72
N TYR A 135 -5.68 -4.94 -3.04
CA TYR A 135 -6.67 -4.05 -2.46
C TYR A 135 -7.20 -3.10 -3.53
N ILE A 136 -8.47 -3.26 -3.89
CA ILE A 136 -9.11 -2.55 -5.00
C ILE A 136 -9.94 -1.38 -4.50
N THR A 137 -9.76 -0.20 -5.09
CA THR A 137 -10.67 0.94 -4.89
C THR A 137 -11.93 0.70 -5.74
N ALA A 138 -12.96 0.11 -5.14
CA ALA A 138 -14.03 -0.57 -5.87
C ALA A 138 -14.76 0.32 -6.91
N GLY A 139 -15.03 1.58 -6.58
CA GLY A 139 -15.73 2.51 -7.48
C GLY A 139 -14.87 3.08 -8.59
N CYS A 140 -13.55 2.85 -8.56
CA CYS A 140 -12.57 3.49 -9.43
C CYS A 140 -11.97 2.58 -10.50
N MET A 141 -12.54 1.39 -10.70
CA MET A 141 -12.14 0.50 -11.80
C MET A 141 -12.51 1.09 -13.16
N ALA A 142 -11.94 0.57 -14.24
CA ALA A 142 -12.18 1.07 -15.59
C ALA A 142 -13.69 1.07 -15.92
N GLY A 143 -14.19 2.21 -16.41
CA GLY A 143 -15.62 2.46 -16.63
C GLY A 143 -16.38 2.98 -15.41
N GLY A 144 -15.75 3.03 -14.24
CA GLY A 144 -16.26 3.64 -13.01
C GLY A 144 -15.88 5.12 -12.87
N GLN A 145 -15.91 5.61 -11.63
CA GLN A 145 -15.51 6.99 -11.32
C GLN A 145 -13.99 7.14 -11.48
N PRO A 146 -13.48 8.29 -11.98
CA PRO A 146 -12.04 8.46 -12.12
C PRO A 146 -11.34 8.35 -10.76
N PHE A 147 -10.22 7.61 -10.70
CA PHE A 147 -9.41 7.51 -9.50
C PHE A 147 -8.73 8.86 -9.24
N TRP A 148 -9.08 9.53 -8.13
CA TRP A 148 -8.71 10.94 -7.92
C TRP A 148 -7.19 11.21 -7.97
N PRO A 149 -6.28 10.34 -7.48
CA PRO A 149 -4.84 10.62 -7.57
C PRO A 149 -4.34 10.71 -9.02
N VAL A 150 -4.87 9.84 -9.89
CA VAL A 150 -4.57 9.83 -11.32
C VAL A 150 -5.18 11.05 -11.99
N GLU A 151 -6.46 11.31 -11.73
CA GLU A 151 -7.18 12.38 -12.40
C GLU A 151 -6.60 13.75 -12.03
N LEU A 152 -6.17 13.97 -10.78
CA LEU A 152 -5.47 15.20 -10.39
C LEU A 152 -4.21 15.43 -11.23
N ARG A 153 -3.40 14.39 -11.48
CA ARG A 153 -2.21 14.50 -12.33
C ARG A 153 -2.59 14.86 -13.76
N ALA A 154 -3.64 14.25 -14.29
CA ALA A 154 -4.12 14.52 -15.64
C ALA A 154 -4.65 15.97 -15.77
N LEU A 155 -5.53 16.39 -14.86
CA LEU A 155 -6.10 17.73 -14.82
C LEU A 155 -5.02 18.80 -14.66
N VAL A 156 -4.15 18.66 -13.65
CA VAL A 156 -3.06 19.62 -13.41
C VAL A 156 -2.12 19.71 -14.60
N ARG A 157 -1.93 18.65 -15.40
CA ARG A 157 -1.15 18.72 -16.64
C ARG A 157 -1.89 19.42 -17.77
N ALA A 158 -3.21 19.25 -17.85
CA ALA A 158 -4.04 19.75 -18.95
C ALA A 158 -4.49 21.21 -18.79
N VAL A 159 -4.52 21.74 -17.56
CA VAL A 159 -4.86 23.14 -17.30
C VAL A 159 -3.87 24.08 -18.00
N SER A 160 -4.41 25.00 -18.79
CA SER A 160 -3.65 25.98 -19.58
C SER A 160 -3.21 27.19 -18.77
N GLU A 161 -3.96 27.52 -17.72
CA GLU A 161 -3.78 28.66 -16.86
C GLU A 161 -2.52 28.52 -15.99
N HIS A 162 -1.76 29.60 -15.93
CA HIS A 162 -0.51 29.72 -15.17
C HIS A 162 -0.73 29.77 -13.66
N ARG A 163 -1.84 30.39 -13.24
CA ARG A 163 -2.26 30.52 -11.84
C ARG A 163 -3.72 30.13 -11.71
N VAL A 164 -3.99 29.19 -10.81
CA VAL A 164 -5.34 28.71 -10.54
C VAL A 164 -5.65 28.90 -9.06
N ARG A 165 -6.83 29.45 -8.77
CA ARG A 165 -7.37 29.54 -7.41
C ARG A 165 -8.60 28.66 -7.32
N LEU A 166 -8.61 27.75 -6.35
CA LEU A 166 -9.75 26.90 -6.05
C LEU A 166 -10.25 27.25 -4.66
N ALA A 167 -11.57 27.24 -4.46
CA ALA A 167 -12.16 27.52 -3.16
C ALA A 167 -13.45 26.74 -2.92
N VAL A 168 -13.61 26.20 -1.71
CA VAL A 168 -14.89 25.66 -1.22
C VAL A 168 -14.92 25.85 0.29
N ASP A 169 -16.02 26.38 0.82
CA ASP A 169 -16.15 26.76 2.23
C ASP A 169 -14.96 27.60 2.72
N SER A 170 -14.24 27.15 3.75
CA SER A 170 -13.03 27.78 4.28
C SER A 170 -11.72 27.28 3.65
N VAL A 171 -11.80 26.39 2.65
CA VAL A 171 -10.64 25.78 2.02
C VAL A 171 -10.28 26.54 0.75
N HIS A 172 -9.09 27.14 0.74
CA HIS A 172 -8.54 27.87 -0.40
C HIS A 172 -7.24 27.22 -0.86
N VAL A 173 -7.09 27.04 -2.18
CA VAL A 173 -5.89 26.45 -2.78
C VAL A 173 -5.42 27.33 -3.93
N ASP A 174 -4.23 27.89 -3.79
CA ASP A 174 -3.53 28.64 -4.83
C ASP A 174 -2.48 27.75 -5.50
N LEU A 175 -2.59 27.59 -6.82
CA LEU A 175 -1.72 26.74 -7.62
C LEU A 175 -0.87 27.59 -8.57
N ASN A 176 0.43 27.27 -8.62
CA ASN A 176 1.36 27.76 -9.63
C ASN A 176 1.65 26.64 -10.63
N LEU A 177 1.27 26.86 -11.90
CA LEU A 177 1.40 25.89 -12.99
C LEU A 177 2.37 26.36 -14.09
N ASP A 178 3.21 27.37 -13.80
CA ASP A 178 4.16 28.01 -14.74
C ASP A 178 5.29 27.08 -15.23
N SER A 179 5.49 25.94 -14.59
CA SER A 179 6.57 25.00 -14.90
C SER A 179 6.21 23.57 -14.46
N ASP A 180 6.96 22.58 -14.94
CA ASP A 180 6.83 21.18 -14.49
C ASP A 180 7.04 21.01 -12.98
N ALA A 181 7.98 21.79 -12.41
CA ALA A 181 8.20 21.83 -10.97
C ALA A 181 6.99 22.42 -10.24
N GLY A 182 6.39 23.49 -10.77
CA GLY A 182 5.15 24.09 -10.26
C GLY A 182 3.98 23.11 -10.29
N ARG A 183 3.77 22.43 -11.43
CA ARG A 183 2.72 21.40 -11.59
C ARG A 183 2.93 20.23 -10.65
N THR A 184 4.17 19.78 -10.45
CA THR A 184 4.51 18.75 -9.46
C THR A 184 4.17 19.20 -8.03
N ALA A 185 4.49 20.45 -7.67
CA ALA A 185 4.14 21.02 -6.37
C ALA A 185 2.62 21.16 -6.19
N ALA A 186 1.89 21.55 -7.24
CA ALA A 186 0.44 21.64 -7.27
C ALA A 186 -0.22 20.28 -7.02
N VAL A 187 0.21 19.21 -7.71
CA VAL A 187 -0.27 17.84 -7.47
C VAL A 187 -0.04 17.44 -6.00
N ARG A 188 1.13 17.74 -5.43
CA ARG A 188 1.42 17.45 -4.01
C ARG A 188 0.52 18.23 -3.05
N LEU A 189 0.26 19.51 -3.33
CA LEU A 189 -0.63 20.34 -2.52
C LEU A 189 -2.07 19.83 -2.57
N LEU A 190 -2.60 19.57 -3.76
CA LEU A 190 -3.94 19.02 -3.95
C LEU A 190 -4.08 17.65 -3.32
N THR A 191 -3.08 16.77 -3.47
CA THR A 191 -3.04 15.46 -2.83
C THR A 191 -3.09 15.57 -1.30
N ARG A 192 -2.33 16.48 -0.69
CA ARG A 192 -2.41 16.73 0.76
C ARG A 192 -3.79 17.25 1.15
N THR A 193 -4.34 18.17 0.37
CA THR A 193 -5.67 18.76 0.59
C THR A 193 -6.74 17.67 0.56
N PHE A 194 -6.76 16.83 -0.49
CA PHE A 194 -7.73 15.76 -0.69
C PHE A 194 -7.66 14.68 0.39
N LYS A 195 -6.47 14.42 0.94
CA LYS A 195 -6.29 13.49 2.08
C LYS A 195 -6.78 14.04 3.42
N SER A 196 -6.90 15.37 3.55
CA SER A 196 -7.10 16.03 4.84
C SER A 196 -8.50 16.66 4.98
N HIS A 197 -9.38 16.46 4.01
CA HIS A 197 -10.71 17.06 3.98
C HIS A 197 -11.80 16.04 3.64
N PRO A 198 -13.07 16.32 4.00
CA PRO A 198 -14.21 15.49 3.66
C PRO A 198 -14.41 15.31 2.15
N ILE A 199 -15.09 14.23 1.78
CA ILE A 199 -15.39 13.89 0.37
C ILE A 199 -16.09 15.05 -0.37
N PRO A 200 -17.12 15.73 0.18
CA PRO A 200 -17.78 16.83 -0.54
C PRO A 200 -16.84 18.01 -0.88
N VAL A 201 -15.97 18.38 0.06
CA VAL A 201 -14.95 19.44 -0.14
C VAL A 201 -13.99 19.03 -1.27
N ARG A 202 -13.51 17.77 -1.21
CA ARG A 202 -12.63 17.19 -2.23
C ARG A 202 -13.26 17.24 -3.62
N GLU A 203 -14.49 16.73 -3.77
CA GLU A 203 -15.17 16.66 -5.05
C GLU A 203 -15.52 18.06 -5.58
N ALA A 204 -15.85 19.04 -4.73
CA ALA A 204 -16.10 20.42 -5.14
C ALA A 204 -14.84 21.11 -5.72
N LEU A 205 -13.67 20.90 -5.10
CA LEU A 205 -12.39 21.39 -5.63
C LEU A 205 -12.01 20.67 -6.93
N ARG A 206 -12.26 19.37 -6.99
CA ARG A 206 -12.02 18.52 -8.17
C ARG A 206 -12.86 18.96 -9.37
N GLU A 207 -14.12 19.31 -9.13
CA GLU A 207 -15.04 19.78 -10.15
C GLU A 207 -14.65 21.17 -10.69
N GLN A 208 -14.10 22.05 -9.85
CA GLN A 208 -13.47 23.28 -10.32
C GLN A 208 -12.30 23.01 -11.27
N LEU A 209 -11.43 22.04 -10.96
CA LEU A 209 -10.33 21.65 -11.85
C LEU A 209 -10.82 21.05 -13.18
N ARG A 210 -11.89 20.24 -13.16
CA ARG A 210 -12.49 19.68 -14.38
C ARG A 210 -12.97 20.77 -15.33
N ARG A 211 -13.59 21.83 -14.81
CA ARG A 211 -14.03 22.98 -15.65
C ARG A 211 -12.88 23.70 -16.35
N LEU A 212 -11.69 23.71 -15.76
CA LEU A 212 -10.49 24.32 -16.34
C LEU A 212 -9.82 23.40 -17.39
N ALA A 213 -10.16 22.11 -17.41
CA ALA A 213 -9.57 21.14 -18.34
C ALA A 213 -10.60 20.10 -18.83
N PRO A 214 -11.70 20.53 -19.49
CA PRO A 214 -12.87 19.69 -19.77
C PRO A 214 -12.61 18.57 -20.80
N ALA A 215 -11.59 18.72 -21.65
CA ALA A 215 -11.21 17.71 -22.65
C ALA A 215 -10.31 16.60 -22.08
N THR A 216 -10.04 16.60 -20.77
CA THR A 216 -9.13 15.63 -20.15
C THR A 216 -9.81 14.27 -19.98
N SER A 217 -9.37 13.28 -20.74
CA SER A 217 -9.64 11.87 -20.45
C SER A 217 -8.33 11.18 -20.08
N PRO A 218 -8.18 10.62 -18.87
CA PRO A 218 -7.03 9.78 -18.58
C PRO A 218 -7.10 8.49 -19.41
N ASP A 219 -5.94 7.98 -19.82
CA ASP A 219 -5.82 6.63 -20.38
C ASP A 219 -6.38 5.59 -19.40
N ARG A 220 -6.70 4.38 -19.91
CA ARG A 220 -7.08 3.24 -19.07
C ARG A 220 -5.90 2.81 -18.18
N VAL A 221 -5.85 3.36 -16.97
CA VAL A 221 -4.79 3.08 -15.98
C VAL A 221 -5.28 2.25 -14.80
N MET A 222 -6.57 1.94 -14.73
CA MET A 222 -7.18 1.10 -13.70
C MET A 222 -7.61 -0.23 -14.30
N LEU A 223 -7.64 -1.30 -13.50
CA LEU A 223 -8.13 -2.61 -13.92
C LEU A 223 -9.60 -2.56 -14.35
N THR A 224 -9.97 -3.44 -15.26
CA THR A 224 -11.36 -3.81 -15.54
C THR A 224 -11.85 -4.90 -14.59
N TRP A 225 -13.16 -5.08 -14.47
CA TRP A 225 -13.72 -6.17 -13.67
C TRP A 225 -13.37 -7.57 -14.21
N ASP A 226 -13.22 -7.71 -15.53
CA ASP A 226 -12.81 -8.99 -16.12
C ASP A 226 -11.36 -9.32 -15.80
N GLU A 227 -10.47 -8.32 -15.81
CA GLU A 227 -9.08 -8.50 -15.38
C GLU A 227 -9.00 -8.84 -13.88
N ILE A 228 -9.86 -8.25 -13.03
CA ILE A 228 -9.93 -8.62 -11.60
C ILE A 228 -10.41 -10.06 -11.42
N ARG A 229 -11.42 -10.50 -12.18
CA ARG A 229 -11.88 -11.90 -12.17
C ARG A 229 -10.78 -12.86 -12.64
N GLU A 230 -10.02 -12.47 -13.67
CA GLU A 230 -8.85 -13.23 -14.13
C GLU A 230 -7.81 -13.36 -13.00
N MET A 231 -7.46 -12.25 -12.33
CA MET A 231 -6.53 -12.26 -11.20
C MET A 231 -7.02 -13.18 -10.08
N HIS A 232 -8.32 -13.15 -9.76
CA HIS A 232 -8.91 -14.05 -8.77
C HIS A 232 -8.81 -15.52 -9.21
N ALA A 233 -9.11 -15.83 -10.47
CA ALA A 233 -8.99 -17.17 -11.04
C ALA A 233 -7.52 -17.68 -11.07
N LEU A 234 -6.54 -16.77 -11.18
CA LEU A 234 -5.12 -17.07 -11.03
C LEU A 234 -4.69 -17.34 -9.58
N GLY A 235 -5.63 -17.32 -8.62
CA GLY A 235 -5.40 -17.60 -7.21
C GLY A 235 -5.07 -16.37 -6.37
N MET A 236 -5.18 -15.15 -6.89
CA MET A 236 -4.93 -13.95 -6.10
C MET A 236 -6.10 -13.64 -5.16
N THR A 237 -5.81 -13.09 -3.98
CA THR A 237 -6.84 -12.57 -3.08
C THR A 237 -7.25 -11.16 -3.53
N ILE A 238 -8.55 -10.90 -3.63
CA ILE A 238 -9.08 -9.55 -3.84
C ILE A 238 -9.51 -8.97 -2.49
N GLY A 239 -8.90 -7.84 -2.12
CA GLY A 239 -9.20 -7.09 -0.90
C GLY A 239 -9.84 -5.74 -1.22
N SER A 240 -10.33 -5.07 -0.19
CA SER A 240 -10.97 -3.75 -0.31
C SER A 240 -10.00 -2.60 0.00
N HIS A 241 -10.07 -1.53 -0.80
CA HIS A 241 -9.36 -0.27 -0.59
C HIS A 241 -10.31 0.94 -0.56
N THR A 242 -11.51 0.76 0.01
CA THR A 242 -12.66 1.70 0.01
C THR A 242 -13.31 1.86 -1.37
N MET A 243 -14.42 2.60 -1.44
CA MET A 243 -15.18 2.80 -2.66
C MET A 243 -14.55 3.91 -3.52
N THR A 244 -14.17 5.04 -2.92
CA THR A 244 -13.68 6.23 -3.62
C THR A 244 -12.32 6.74 -3.14
N HIS A 245 -11.59 5.90 -2.39
CA HIS A 245 -10.26 6.19 -1.86
C HIS A 245 -10.16 7.46 -0.99
N PRO A 246 -11.12 7.75 -0.08
CA PRO A 246 -10.93 8.83 0.89
C PRO A 246 -10.00 8.39 2.02
N ASN A 247 -9.43 9.38 2.70
CA ASN A 247 -8.89 9.11 4.03
C ASN A 247 -10.07 9.00 5.02
N LEU A 248 -10.26 7.82 5.62
CA LEU A 248 -11.47 7.53 6.40
C LEU A 248 -11.70 8.49 7.59
N PRO A 249 -10.69 8.84 8.42
CA PRO A 249 -10.87 9.87 9.44
C PRO A 249 -11.31 11.22 8.87
N SER A 250 -10.67 11.68 7.79
CA SER A 250 -11.01 12.95 7.14
C SER A 250 -12.40 12.96 6.49
N ALA A 251 -12.90 11.80 6.06
CA ALA A 251 -14.25 11.66 5.48
C ALA A 251 -15.36 11.83 6.53
N GLY A 252 -15.05 11.60 7.81
CA GLY A 252 -16.03 11.49 8.88
C GLY A 252 -16.61 10.08 9.00
N LEU A 253 -16.98 9.68 10.22
CA LEU A 253 -17.30 8.28 10.55
C LEU A 253 -18.50 7.71 9.77
N VAL A 254 -19.51 8.53 9.46
CA VAL A 254 -20.69 8.10 8.67
C VAL A 254 -20.26 7.72 7.26
N ALA A 255 -19.62 8.65 6.54
CA ALA A 255 -19.12 8.40 5.19
C ALA A 255 -18.07 7.27 5.18
N ALA A 256 -17.24 7.17 6.22
CA ALA A 256 -16.27 6.08 6.35
C ALA A 256 -16.95 4.70 6.41
N ARG A 257 -18.05 4.56 7.15
CA ARG A 257 -18.82 3.30 7.20
C ARG A 257 -19.43 2.95 5.85
N GLU A 258 -20.00 3.92 5.16
CA GLU A 258 -20.56 3.75 3.81
C GLU A 258 -19.48 3.29 2.82
N GLU A 259 -18.31 3.94 2.83
CA GLU A 259 -17.15 3.59 2.00
C GLU A 259 -16.66 2.16 2.22
N LEU A 260 -16.67 1.70 3.47
CA LEU A 260 -16.25 0.34 3.84
C LEU A 260 -17.26 -0.71 3.34
N VAL A 261 -18.53 -0.54 3.71
CA VAL A 261 -19.58 -1.52 3.38
C VAL A 261 -19.84 -1.55 1.87
N ALA A 262 -19.97 -0.39 1.23
CA ALA A 262 -20.25 -0.32 -0.20
C ALA A 262 -19.11 -0.93 -1.04
N SER A 263 -17.86 -0.71 -0.62
CA SER A 263 -16.69 -1.32 -1.29
C SER A 263 -16.70 -2.84 -1.17
N ARG A 264 -16.87 -3.37 0.06
CA ARG A 264 -16.93 -4.82 0.29
C ARG A 264 -18.03 -5.45 -0.56
N ASP A 265 -19.26 -4.97 -0.42
CA ASP A 265 -20.43 -5.56 -1.08
C ASP A 265 -20.32 -5.46 -2.61
N HIS A 266 -19.73 -4.38 -3.13
CA HIS A 266 -19.48 -4.24 -4.56
C HIS A 266 -18.46 -5.27 -5.06
N LEU A 267 -17.33 -5.40 -4.37
CA LEU A 267 -16.29 -6.37 -4.75
C LEU A 267 -16.81 -7.80 -4.69
N GLU A 268 -17.52 -8.18 -3.63
CA GLU A 268 -18.10 -9.53 -3.48
C GLU A 268 -19.06 -9.88 -4.61
N ARG A 269 -19.90 -8.92 -5.05
CA ARG A 269 -20.77 -9.10 -6.23
C ARG A 269 -19.98 -9.29 -7.53
N GLN A 270 -18.87 -8.57 -7.70
CA GLN A 270 -18.10 -8.63 -8.94
C GLN A 270 -17.32 -9.95 -9.08
N ILE A 271 -16.78 -10.48 -7.98
CA ILE A 271 -15.93 -11.69 -7.99
C ILE A 271 -16.67 -12.96 -7.54
N ASN A 272 -17.89 -12.82 -7.00
CA ASN A 272 -18.68 -13.91 -6.43
C ASN A 272 -17.92 -14.71 -5.35
N ALA A 273 -17.21 -14.00 -4.46
CA ALA A 273 -16.47 -14.57 -3.35
C ALA A 273 -16.37 -13.55 -2.20
N PRO A 274 -16.19 -13.99 -0.94
CA PRO A 274 -16.06 -13.09 0.20
C PRO A 274 -14.83 -12.17 0.11
N VAL A 275 -14.96 -10.93 0.60
CA VAL A 275 -13.86 -9.96 0.66
C VAL A 275 -13.54 -9.65 2.12
N THR A 276 -12.53 -10.35 2.64
CA THR A 276 -12.22 -10.38 4.09
C THR A 276 -11.09 -9.44 4.50
N MET A 277 -10.31 -8.92 3.55
CA MET A 277 -9.11 -8.13 3.81
C MET A 277 -9.30 -6.66 3.41
N PHE A 278 -8.80 -5.75 4.24
CA PHE A 278 -8.88 -4.31 3.99
C PHE A 278 -7.49 -3.62 4.04
N SER A 279 -7.34 -2.50 3.32
CA SER A 279 -6.18 -1.61 3.41
C SER A 279 -6.65 -0.18 3.56
N TYR A 280 -6.10 0.57 4.52
CA TYR A 280 -6.46 1.97 4.75
C TYR A 280 -5.81 2.89 3.70
N PRO A 281 -6.59 3.67 2.93
CA PRO A 281 -6.02 4.71 2.07
C PRO A 281 -5.18 5.69 2.89
N ASN A 282 -3.88 5.76 2.58
CA ASN A 282 -2.93 6.66 3.25
C ASN A 282 -2.79 6.45 4.76
N GLY A 283 -2.99 5.23 5.29
CA GLY A 283 -2.94 4.91 6.72
C GLY A 283 -1.56 4.98 7.40
N GLY A 284 -0.62 5.77 6.87
CA GLY A 284 0.76 5.88 7.38
C GLY A 284 0.95 6.88 8.52
N ALA A 285 0.02 7.83 8.70
CA ALA A 285 0.09 8.83 9.77
C ALA A 285 -0.91 8.52 10.89
N GLU A 286 -0.62 8.94 12.12
CA GLU A 286 -1.50 8.73 13.28
C GLU A 286 -2.89 9.31 13.07
N ARG A 287 -2.98 10.54 12.60
CA ARG A 287 -4.27 11.20 12.26
C ARG A 287 -5.10 10.46 11.21
N TYR A 288 -4.52 9.49 10.50
CA TYR A 288 -5.16 8.71 9.44
C TYR A 288 -5.55 7.30 9.87
N LEU A 289 -5.38 6.95 11.16
CA LEU A 289 -5.79 5.69 11.77
C LEU A 289 -6.30 5.95 13.19
N THR A 290 -7.62 6.06 13.34
CA THR A 290 -8.28 6.28 14.63
C THR A 290 -8.96 5.00 15.12
N ARG A 291 -9.20 4.90 16.43
CA ARG A 291 -9.90 3.75 17.01
C ARG A 291 -11.29 3.55 16.43
N ASP A 292 -12.05 4.62 16.24
CA ASP A 292 -13.40 4.57 15.67
C ASP A 292 -13.41 4.02 14.24
N VAL A 293 -12.40 4.39 13.44
CA VAL A 293 -12.26 3.86 12.08
C VAL A 293 -11.86 2.38 12.10
N GLN A 294 -10.99 1.95 13.01
CA GLN A 294 -10.66 0.52 13.16
C GLN A 294 -11.88 -0.30 13.58
N LEU A 295 -12.71 0.23 14.49
CA LEU A 295 -13.97 -0.39 14.88
C LEU A 295 -14.94 -0.44 13.69
N ALA A 296 -15.06 0.64 12.91
CA ALA A 296 -15.88 0.65 11.70
C ALA A 296 -15.45 -0.39 10.66
N VAL A 297 -14.14 -0.62 10.48
CA VAL A 297 -13.60 -1.69 9.63
C VAL A 297 -14.01 -3.07 10.13
N ARG A 298 -13.86 -3.33 11.44
CA ARG A 298 -14.30 -4.58 12.04
C ARG A 298 -15.81 -4.80 11.87
N ASP A 299 -16.60 -3.78 12.18
CA ASP A 299 -18.06 -3.85 12.13
C ASP A 299 -18.58 -3.96 10.68
N ALA A 300 -17.80 -3.48 9.70
CA ALA A 300 -18.00 -3.74 8.27
C ALA A 300 -17.61 -5.17 7.83
N GLY A 301 -17.28 -6.07 8.77
CA GLY A 301 -17.12 -7.50 8.51
C GLY A 301 -15.75 -7.94 7.96
N TYR A 302 -14.74 -7.06 7.95
CA TYR A 302 -13.38 -7.47 7.59
C TYR A 302 -12.72 -8.30 8.69
N LEU A 303 -11.91 -9.28 8.29
CA LEU A 303 -11.12 -10.13 9.18
C LEU A 303 -9.88 -9.38 9.71
N ALA A 304 -9.25 -8.57 8.86
CA ALA A 304 -8.07 -7.78 9.20
C ALA A 304 -7.91 -6.58 8.25
N ALA A 305 -7.10 -5.62 8.68
CA ALA A 305 -6.77 -4.44 7.92
C ALA A 305 -5.31 -4.04 8.00
N THR A 306 -4.78 -3.54 6.89
CA THR A 306 -3.38 -3.16 6.75
C THR A 306 -3.19 -1.65 6.62
N THR A 307 -2.13 -1.13 7.23
CA THR A 307 -1.77 0.30 7.28
C THR A 307 -0.61 0.60 6.33
N SER A 308 -0.18 1.87 6.27
CA SER A 308 1.03 2.24 5.53
C SER A 308 2.27 2.42 6.41
N ARG A 309 2.21 2.07 7.70
CA ARG A 309 3.34 2.16 8.64
C ARG A 309 4.30 0.99 8.42
N ASN A 310 5.61 1.27 8.43
CA ASN A 310 6.64 0.24 8.26
C ASN A 310 6.90 -0.49 9.58
N ALA A 311 6.48 -1.75 9.67
CA ALA A 311 6.89 -2.71 10.69
C ALA A 311 6.56 -4.15 10.25
N PHE A 312 6.91 -5.12 11.10
CA PHE A 312 6.53 -6.52 10.94
C PHE A 312 5.33 -6.84 11.83
N ALA A 313 4.43 -7.69 11.34
CA ALA A 313 3.30 -8.19 12.12
C ALA A 313 3.67 -9.45 12.91
N GLY A 314 3.08 -9.64 14.08
CA GLY A 314 3.31 -10.83 14.92
C GLY A 314 2.14 -11.10 15.87
N ALA A 315 2.35 -12.02 16.82
CA ALA A 315 1.29 -12.52 17.71
C ALA A 315 0.58 -11.43 18.56
N HIS A 316 1.21 -10.27 18.76
CA HIS A 316 0.65 -9.16 19.53
C HIS A 316 0.15 -8.00 18.67
N SER A 317 0.26 -8.09 17.35
CA SER A 317 -0.20 -7.05 16.44
C SER A 317 -1.72 -6.86 16.52
N ASP A 318 -2.18 -5.64 16.30
CA ASP A 318 -3.59 -5.36 16.07
C ASP A 318 -3.96 -5.81 14.66
N LEU A 319 -4.84 -6.80 14.53
CA LEU A 319 -5.30 -7.32 13.24
C LEU A 319 -6.00 -6.25 12.40
N TYR A 320 -6.54 -5.20 13.02
CA TYR A 320 -7.16 -4.06 12.33
C TYR A 320 -6.20 -2.89 12.12
N GLY A 321 -4.90 -3.11 12.30
CA GLY A 321 -3.84 -2.11 12.20
C GLY A 321 -2.51 -2.67 11.71
N LEU A 322 -2.52 -3.78 10.96
CA LEU A 322 -1.32 -4.50 10.55
C LEU A 322 -0.37 -3.61 9.74
N GLU A 323 0.87 -3.49 10.19
CA GLU A 323 1.90 -2.73 9.51
C GLU A 323 2.44 -3.45 8.26
N ARG A 324 2.96 -2.66 7.31
CA ARG A 324 3.47 -3.13 6.03
C ARG A 324 4.79 -2.47 5.66
N ILE A 325 5.67 -3.21 5.02
CA ILE A 325 6.96 -2.72 4.52
C ILE A 325 6.76 -2.15 3.11
N GLN A 326 7.03 -0.84 2.94
CA GLN A 326 7.08 -0.23 1.62
C GLN A 326 8.20 -0.86 0.79
N VAL A 327 7.84 -1.42 -0.36
CA VAL A 327 8.83 -1.94 -1.30
C VAL A 327 9.37 -0.82 -2.19
N ARG A 328 10.68 -0.87 -2.46
CA ARG A 328 11.39 -0.01 -3.40
C ARG A 328 11.84 -0.83 -4.59
N GLU A 329 12.23 -0.17 -5.68
CA GLU A 329 12.59 -0.86 -6.93
C GLU A 329 13.79 -1.79 -6.79
N ARG A 330 14.80 -1.42 -6.00
CA ARG A 330 16.03 -2.19 -5.88
C ARG A 330 15.86 -3.41 -4.98
N LEU A 331 16.19 -4.59 -5.51
CA LEU A 331 16.17 -5.86 -4.76
C LEU A 331 17.03 -5.79 -3.48
N GLU A 332 18.14 -5.07 -3.52
CA GLU A 332 19.03 -4.92 -2.37
C GLU A 332 18.35 -4.17 -1.22
N GLU A 333 17.46 -3.21 -1.53
CA GLU A 333 16.67 -2.50 -0.52
C GLU A 333 15.60 -3.40 0.10
N LEU A 334 14.93 -4.22 -0.72
CA LEU A 334 13.98 -5.21 -0.23
C LEU A 334 14.64 -6.20 0.73
N ILE A 335 15.79 -6.75 0.35
CA ILE A 335 16.56 -7.69 1.19
C ILE A 335 17.02 -7.00 2.47
N PHE A 336 17.48 -5.76 2.38
CA PHE A 336 17.90 -5.01 3.56
C PHE A 336 16.73 -4.81 4.54
N ALA A 337 15.55 -4.42 4.05
CA ALA A 337 14.35 -4.26 4.88
C ALA A 337 13.95 -5.58 5.56
N LEU A 338 14.02 -6.70 4.84
CA LEU A 338 13.62 -7.99 5.36
C LEU A 338 14.63 -8.61 6.34
N GLU A 339 15.94 -8.43 6.12
CA GLU A 339 16.98 -9.17 6.83
C GLU A 339 17.63 -8.37 7.97
N VAL A 340 17.65 -7.04 7.83
CA VAL A 340 18.31 -6.14 8.79
C VAL A 340 17.28 -5.39 9.61
N GLU A 341 16.31 -4.75 8.95
CA GLU A 341 15.36 -3.90 9.67
C GLU A 341 14.40 -4.71 10.54
N ARG A 342 14.22 -6.02 10.28
CA ARG A 342 13.47 -6.93 11.17
C ARG A 342 13.94 -6.94 12.62
N PHE A 343 15.22 -6.62 12.88
CA PHE A 343 15.76 -6.55 14.25
C PHE A 343 15.49 -5.19 14.93
N ALA A 344 15.10 -4.18 14.16
CA ALA A 344 14.81 -2.83 14.65
C ALA A 344 13.31 -2.54 14.76
N PHE A 345 12.46 -3.28 14.03
CA PHE A 345 11.01 -3.14 14.15
C PHE A 345 10.51 -3.84 15.42
N ARG A 346 10.22 -3.05 16.45
CA ARG A 346 9.41 -3.50 17.59
C ARG A 346 7.93 -3.30 17.22
N PRO A 347 7.03 -4.27 17.52
CA PRO A 347 5.60 -4.04 17.40
C PRO A 347 5.23 -2.79 18.19
N GLN A 348 4.46 -1.87 17.61
CA GLN A 348 3.91 -0.78 18.43
C GLN A 348 2.86 -1.37 19.39
N PRO A 349 2.80 -0.90 20.64
CA PRO A 349 1.72 -1.29 21.56
C PRO A 349 0.37 -0.91 20.94
N ARG A 350 -0.67 -1.68 21.30
CA ARG A 350 -2.02 -1.41 20.82
C ARG A 350 -2.43 0.02 21.19
N VAL A 351 -3.11 0.71 20.28
CA VAL A 351 -3.65 2.05 20.54
C VAL A 351 -4.57 1.96 21.77
N GLY A 352 -4.18 2.59 22.88
CA GLY A 352 -4.91 2.59 24.16
C GLY A 352 -4.28 1.79 25.30
N GLU A 353 -3.15 1.10 25.10
CA GLU A 353 -2.38 0.46 26.18
C GLU A 353 -1.22 1.35 26.72
N ALA A 354 -1.07 2.57 26.20
CA ALA A 354 -0.25 3.58 26.84
C ALA A 354 -1.06 4.20 27.98
N GLY A 355 -0.87 3.67 29.19
CA GLY A 355 -1.33 4.29 30.43
C GLY A 355 -0.63 5.61 30.71
#